data_AF-A0A443R3F5-F1
#
_entry.id   AF-A0A443R3F5-F1
#
_cell.length_a   1.000
_cell.length_b   1.000
_cell.length_c   1.000
_cell.angle_alpha   90.00
_cell.angle_beta   90.00
_cell.angle_gamma   90.00
#
_symmetry.space_group_name_H-M   'P 1'
#
loop_
_entity.id
_entity.type
_entity.pdbx_description
1 polymer ?
#
loop_
_entity_poly.entity_id
_entity_poly.type
_entity_poly.pdbx_seq_one_letter_code
_entity_poly.pdbx_strand_id
1 'polypeptide(L)'
;MNPDSNYILMVDFMPGDDKRYRYAFHSSSWMVAGKADPSAPPRIHVHPESPARGEHWMKQIVSFDKIKLTNNQLDDNGHIILNSMHKYQPRFHVLYVPSKDENANLSENFKTFIFPETKFIAVTAYQNHRITQLKIASNPFAKGFRDCDVDEW
;
A
#
# COMPACT_ATOMS: atom_id res chain seq x y z
N MET A 1 -11.11 9.43 -17.34
CA MET A 1 -12.42 9.12 -16.72
C MET A 1 -13.46 9.96 -17.44
N ASN A 2 -14.70 9.51 -17.60
CA ASN A 2 -15.76 10.39 -18.11
C ASN A 2 -16.08 11.44 -17.02
N PRO A 3 -16.00 12.75 -17.31
CA PRO A 3 -16.23 13.80 -16.32
C PRO A 3 -17.57 13.68 -15.55
N ASP A 4 -18.64 13.26 -16.22
CA ASP A 4 -20.01 13.24 -15.66
C ASP A 4 -20.35 11.95 -14.90
N SER A 5 -19.48 10.94 -15.03
CA SER A 5 -19.62 9.62 -14.44
C SER A 5 -19.06 9.55 -13.01
N ASN A 6 -19.67 8.74 -12.15
CA ASN A 6 -19.15 8.51 -10.79
C ASN A 6 -18.16 7.35 -10.75
N TYR A 7 -17.12 7.50 -9.93
CA TYR A 7 -16.09 6.50 -9.72
C TYR A 7 -15.76 6.33 -8.23
N ILE A 8 -15.46 5.09 -7.85
CA ILE A 8 -14.88 4.72 -6.56
C ILE A 8 -13.42 4.36 -6.80
N LEU A 9 -12.53 4.99 -6.04
CA LEU A 9 -11.10 4.72 -6.07
C LEU A 9 -10.71 3.99 -4.80
N MET A 10 -9.94 2.91 -4.92
CA MET A 10 -9.56 2.10 -3.76
C MET A 10 -8.20 1.44 -3.96
N VAL A 11 -7.57 1.05 -2.85
CA VAL A 11 -6.27 0.36 -2.83
C VAL A 11 -6.39 -0.92 -2.03
N ASP A 12 -5.76 -1.97 -2.53
CA ASP A 12 -5.54 -3.21 -1.78
C ASP A 12 -4.05 -3.62 -1.83
N PHE A 13 -3.72 -4.66 -1.05
CA PHE A 13 -2.35 -5.16 -0.93
C PHE A 13 -2.36 -6.67 -1.15
N MET A 14 -1.87 -7.11 -2.31
CA MET A 14 -1.79 -8.51 -2.67
C MET A 14 -0.46 -9.13 -2.20
N PRO A 15 -0.45 -10.35 -1.64
CA PRO A 15 0.78 -11.09 -1.40
C PRO A 15 1.59 -11.25 -2.69
N GLY A 16 2.89 -10.93 -2.64
CA GLY A 16 3.77 -11.01 -3.81
C GLY A 16 4.23 -12.42 -4.14
N ASP A 17 4.29 -13.30 -3.15
CA ASP A 17 4.62 -14.73 -3.26
C ASP A 17 4.20 -15.50 -1.99
N ASP A 18 4.21 -16.83 -2.04
CA ASP A 18 3.93 -17.73 -0.91
C ASP A 18 5.20 -18.01 -0.07
N LYS A 19 5.96 -16.96 0.26
CA LYS A 19 7.24 -17.08 0.98
C LYS A 19 7.33 -16.11 2.16
N ARG A 20 7.93 -16.59 3.23
CA ARG A 20 8.38 -15.78 4.37
C ARG A 20 9.86 -15.46 4.21
N TYR A 21 10.24 -14.21 4.49
CA TYR A 21 11.60 -13.72 4.32
C TYR A 21 12.33 -13.52 5.64
N ARG A 22 13.66 -13.49 5.57
CA ARG A 22 14.55 -12.98 6.61
C ARG A 22 15.64 -12.14 5.98
N TYR A 23 16.16 -11.15 6.70
CA TYR A 23 17.28 -10.36 6.24
C TYR A 23 18.60 -10.94 6.76
N ALA A 24 19.54 -11.22 5.88
CA ALA A 24 20.88 -11.70 6.22
C ALA A 24 21.84 -10.51 6.28
N PHE A 25 22.19 -10.08 7.51
CA PHE A 25 23.01 -8.88 7.72
C PHE A 25 24.42 -9.01 7.13
N HIS A 26 25.06 -10.18 7.25
CA HIS A 26 26.42 -10.42 6.74
C HIS A 26 26.53 -10.26 5.20
N SER A 27 25.44 -10.48 4.47
CA SER A 27 25.37 -10.35 3.01
C SER A 27 24.48 -9.19 2.55
N SER A 28 23.93 -8.42 3.50
CA SER A 28 23.00 -7.32 3.25
C SER A 28 21.86 -7.66 2.27
N SER A 29 21.30 -8.87 2.37
CA SER A 29 20.35 -9.41 1.39
C SER A 29 19.11 -10.06 2.03
N TRP A 30 18.01 -10.04 1.29
CA TRP A 30 16.79 -10.77 1.65
C TRP A 30 16.89 -12.24 1.23
N MET A 31 16.59 -13.14 2.15
CA MET A 31 16.63 -14.59 1.95
C MET A 31 15.28 -15.21 2.27
N VAL A 32 14.92 -16.27 1.55
CA VAL A 32 13.72 -17.07 1.88
C VAL A 32 13.98 -17.83 3.17
N ALA A 33 13.10 -17.66 4.15
CA ALA A 33 13.15 -18.34 5.45
C ALA A 33 12.22 -19.55 5.50
N GLY A 34 11.13 -19.55 4.72
CA GLY A 34 10.15 -20.63 4.69
C GLY A 34 8.91 -20.28 3.86
N LYS A 35 7.86 -21.08 4.03
CA LYS A 35 6.52 -20.83 3.46
C LYS A 35 5.87 -19.60 4.12
N ALA A 36 4.99 -18.90 3.41
CA ALA A 36 4.24 -17.80 4.00
C ALA A 36 3.32 -18.26 5.13
N ASP A 37 3.13 -17.38 6.10
CA ASP A 37 2.13 -17.55 7.16
C ASP A 37 0.72 -17.33 6.58
N PRO A 38 -0.34 -17.96 7.14
CA PRO A 38 -1.72 -17.72 6.71
C PRO A 38 -2.06 -16.23 6.72
N SER A 39 -2.66 -15.72 5.64
CA SER A 39 -3.07 -14.32 5.54
C SER A 39 -4.46 -14.10 6.13
N ALA A 40 -4.65 -12.97 6.81
CA ALA A 40 -5.99 -12.44 7.10
C ALA A 40 -6.80 -12.24 5.81
N PRO A 41 -8.15 -12.20 5.90
CA PRO A 41 -8.98 -11.79 4.78
C PRO A 41 -8.49 -10.46 4.20
N PRO A 42 -8.35 -10.35 2.86
CA PRO A 42 -7.86 -9.13 2.23
C PRO A 42 -8.78 -7.97 2.58
N ARG A 43 -8.17 -6.86 3.01
CA ARG A 43 -8.87 -5.60 3.26
C ARG A 43 -8.61 -4.64 2.10
N ILE A 44 -9.63 -3.86 1.79
CA ILE A 44 -9.58 -2.82 0.77
C ILE A 44 -9.73 -1.48 1.50
N HIS A 45 -8.91 -0.50 1.12
CA HIS A 45 -9.07 0.87 1.56
C HIS A 45 -9.70 1.71 0.46
N VAL A 46 -10.92 2.18 0.68
CA VAL A 46 -11.63 3.08 -0.24
C VAL A 46 -11.19 4.51 0.03
N HIS A 47 -10.90 5.28 -1.02
CA HIS A 47 -10.53 6.68 -0.88
C HIS A 47 -11.68 7.46 -0.20
N PRO A 48 -11.43 8.31 0.81
CA PRO A 48 -12.48 8.98 1.58
C PRO A 48 -13.45 9.84 0.76
N GLU A 49 -12.99 10.37 -0.38
CA GLU A 49 -13.81 11.15 -1.31
C GLU A 49 -14.65 10.28 -2.27
N SER A 50 -14.57 8.95 -2.20
CA SER A 50 -15.39 8.07 -3.03
C SER A 50 -16.83 7.93 -2.49
N PRO A 51 -17.85 7.82 -3.36
CA PRO A 51 -17.78 8.00 -4.81
C PRO A 51 -17.69 9.49 -5.19
N ALA A 52 -16.96 9.80 -6.26
CA ALA A 52 -16.92 11.14 -6.83
C ALA A 52 -16.89 11.10 -8.36
N ARG A 53 -17.23 12.23 -8.98
CA ARG A 53 -17.24 12.40 -10.44
C ARG A 53 -15.85 12.27 -11.05
N GLY A 54 -15.79 11.83 -12.30
CA GLY A 54 -14.52 11.77 -13.05
C GLY A 54 -13.83 13.13 -13.13
N GLU A 55 -14.61 14.22 -13.23
CA GLU A 55 -14.08 15.59 -13.20
C GLU A 55 -13.33 15.89 -11.89
N HIS A 56 -13.91 15.50 -10.75
CA HIS A 56 -13.29 15.68 -9.43
C HIS A 56 -11.95 14.95 -9.35
N TRP A 57 -11.91 13.68 -9.75
CA TRP A 57 -10.69 12.86 -9.70
C TRP A 57 -9.58 13.34 -10.63
N MET A 58 -9.92 13.91 -11.78
CA MET A 58 -8.94 14.38 -12.76
C MET A 58 -8.46 15.82 -12.47
N LYS A 59 -9.08 16.52 -11.50
CA LYS A 59 -8.75 17.92 -11.17
C LYS A 59 -7.38 18.07 -10.50
N GLN A 60 -6.97 17.10 -9.69
CA GLN A 60 -5.72 17.12 -8.94
C GLN A 60 -5.21 15.71 -8.66
N ILE A 61 -3.99 15.61 -8.11
CA ILE A 61 -3.40 14.33 -7.72
C ILE A 61 -4.26 13.68 -6.63
N VAL A 62 -4.57 12.40 -6.82
CA VAL A 62 -5.25 11.57 -5.82
C VAL A 62 -4.22 10.98 -4.87
N SER A 63 -4.42 11.13 -3.56
CA SER A 63 -3.49 10.67 -2.52
C SER A 63 -4.18 9.76 -1.50
N PHE A 64 -3.52 8.66 -1.17
CA PHE A 64 -3.95 7.72 -0.12
C PHE A 64 -3.10 7.87 1.14
N ASP A 65 -2.97 9.11 1.63
CA ASP A 65 -2.11 9.50 2.76
C ASP A 65 -2.61 8.98 4.12
N LYS A 66 -3.91 8.65 4.23
CA LYS A 66 -4.53 8.12 5.45
C LYS A 66 -4.47 6.60 5.57
N ILE A 67 -3.89 5.88 4.61
CA ILE A 67 -3.72 4.42 4.72
C ILE A 67 -2.80 4.11 5.89
N LYS A 68 -3.22 3.16 6.72
CA LYS A 68 -2.42 2.59 7.81
C LYS A 68 -2.31 1.09 7.64
N LEU A 69 -1.11 0.58 7.92
CA LEU A 69 -0.77 -0.84 7.90
C LEU A 69 -0.63 -1.32 9.35
N THR A 70 -1.12 -2.51 9.65
CA THR A 70 -1.04 -3.12 10.98
C THR A 70 -0.69 -4.60 10.88
N ASN A 71 -0.05 -5.14 11.91
CA ASN A 71 0.15 -6.59 12.08
C ASN A 71 -0.85 -7.21 13.06
N ASN A 72 -1.73 -6.40 13.66
CA ASN A 72 -2.81 -6.89 14.52
C ASN A 72 -3.90 -7.58 13.68
N GLN A 73 -4.01 -8.90 13.82
CA GLN A 73 -5.00 -9.72 13.10
C GLN A 73 -6.45 -9.43 13.52
N LEU A 74 -6.63 -8.79 14.67
CA LEU A 74 -7.92 -8.44 15.27
C LEU A 74 -8.18 -6.92 15.20
N ASP A 75 -7.60 -6.21 14.23
CA ASP A 75 -7.81 -4.77 14.10
C ASP A 75 -9.24 -4.45 13.67
N ASP A 76 -9.98 -3.68 14.47
CA ASP A 76 -11.35 -3.24 14.16
C ASP A 76 -11.43 -1.82 13.57
N ASN A 77 -10.28 -1.16 13.38
CA ASN A 77 -10.21 0.23 12.89
C ASN A 77 -10.25 0.34 11.36
N GLY A 78 -10.35 -0.79 10.65
CA GLY A 78 -10.32 -0.83 9.18
C GLY A 78 -8.92 -0.59 8.60
N HIS A 79 -7.85 -0.76 9.38
CA HIS A 79 -6.49 -0.71 8.85
C HIS A 79 -6.19 -1.96 8.01
N ILE A 80 -5.24 -1.84 7.07
CA ILE A 80 -4.81 -2.98 6.26
C ILE A 80 -3.92 -3.88 7.10
N ILE A 81 -4.33 -5.15 7.26
CA ILE A 81 -3.58 -6.15 8.01
C ILE A 81 -2.57 -6.81 7.08
N LEU A 82 -1.28 -6.77 7.46
CA LEU A 82 -0.19 -7.43 6.75
C LEU A 82 0.63 -8.30 7.70
N ASN A 83 1.10 -9.44 7.20
CA ASN A 83 2.03 -10.30 7.92
C ASN A 83 3.44 -9.72 7.80
N SER A 84 4.12 -9.55 8.93
CA SER A 84 5.52 -9.11 8.95
C SER A 84 6.40 -10.12 8.20
N MET A 85 7.46 -9.64 7.56
CA MET A 85 8.42 -10.40 6.78
C MET A 85 7.86 -11.06 5.50
N HIS A 86 6.76 -10.53 4.98
CA HIS A 86 6.14 -10.97 3.72
C HIS A 86 6.16 -9.85 2.67
N LYS A 87 6.23 -10.24 1.40
CA LYS A 87 6.24 -9.32 0.27
C LYS A 87 4.81 -8.98 -0.16
N TYR A 88 4.56 -7.71 -0.45
CA TYR A 88 3.27 -7.22 -0.92
C TYR A 88 3.41 -6.36 -2.17
N GLN A 89 2.40 -6.44 -3.03
CA GLN A 89 2.17 -5.58 -4.18
C GLN A 89 0.92 -4.73 -3.91
N PRO A 90 1.07 -3.42 -3.71
CA PRO A 90 -0.07 -2.49 -3.75
C PRO A 90 -0.74 -2.55 -5.12
N ARG A 91 -2.07 -2.56 -5.15
CA ARG A 91 -2.85 -2.40 -6.38
C ARG A 91 -3.84 -1.26 -6.21
N PHE A 92 -3.96 -0.46 -7.25
CA PHE A 92 -4.90 0.65 -7.30
C PHE A 92 -6.07 0.27 -8.20
N HIS A 93 -7.29 0.46 -7.72
CA HIS A 93 -8.50 0.09 -8.44
C HIS A 93 -9.37 1.31 -8.69
N VAL A 94 -9.91 1.38 -9.90
CA VAL A 94 -10.91 2.36 -10.33
C VAL A 94 -12.16 1.60 -10.70
N LEU A 95 -13.25 1.86 -9.98
CA LEU A 95 -14.56 1.28 -10.21
C LEU A 95 -15.51 2.34 -10.74
N TYR A 96 -16.05 2.14 -11.93
CA TYR A 96 -17.14 2.91 -12.52
C TYR A 96 -18.46 2.56 -11.82
N VAL A 97 -19.17 3.60 -11.38
CA VAL A 97 -20.48 3.49 -10.76
C VAL A 97 -21.54 3.91 -11.79
N PRO A 98 -22.25 2.94 -12.40
CA PRO A 98 -23.29 3.24 -13.39
C PRO A 98 -24.46 4.00 -12.75
N SER A 99 -25.10 4.85 -13.57
CA SER A 99 -26.33 5.54 -13.16
C SER A 99 -27.47 4.53 -13.03
N LYS A 100 -28.51 4.84 -12.23
CA LYS A 100 -29.66 3.94 -12.01
C LYS A 100 -30.37 3.51 -13.31
N ASP A 101 -30.28 4.32 -14.35
CA ASP A 101 -30.93 4.10 -15.64
C ASP A 101 -30.03 3.34 -16.64
N GLU A 102 -28.78 3.06 -16.30
CA GLU A 102 -27.86 2.29 -17.14
C GLU A 102 -27.92 0.80 -16.79
N ASN A 103 -28.33 -0.04 -17.73
CA ASN A 103 -28.12 -1.49 -17.69
C ASN A 103 -26.63 -1.80 -17.93
N ALA A 104 -25.78 -1.45 -16.97
CA ALA A 104 -24.36 -1.75 -17.05
C ALA A 104 -24.10 -3.19 -16.59
N ASN A 105 -23.42 -3.97 -17.44
CA ASN A 105 -22.84 -5.24 -17.04
C ASN A 105 -21.81 -4.97 -15.93
N LEU A 106 -22.11 -5.42 -14.70
CA LEU A 106 -21.26 -5.26 -13.51
C LEU A 106 -19.88 -5.93 -13.65
N SER A 107 -19.65 -6.73 -14.69
CA SER A 107 -18.41 -7.50 -14.88
C SER A 107 -17.24 -6.69 -15.45
N GLU A 108 -17.47 -5.53 -16.07
CA GLU A 108 -16.43 -4.73 -16.75
C GLU A 108 -16.29 -3.30 -16.21
N ASN A 109 -16.99 -2.96 -15.14
CA ASN A 109 -16.96 -1.61 -14.58
C ASN A 109 -15.72 -1.32 -13.72
N PHE A 110 -14.72 -2.20 -13.67
CA PHE A 110 -13.55 -2.03 -12.82
C PHE A 110 -12.23 -2.16 -13.60
N LYS A 111 -11.22 -1.36 -13.21
CA LYS A 111 -9.87 -1.43 -13.75
C LYS A 111 -8.86 -1.44 -12.61
N THR A 112 -7.86 -2.31 -12.72
CA THR A 112 -6.77 -2.44 -11.74
C THR A 112 -5.46 -1.96 -12.36
N PHE A 113 -4.73 -1.13 -11.63
CA PHE A 113 -3.42 -0.60 -11.96
C PHE A 113 -2.40 -1.13 -10.95
N ILE A 114 -1.27 -1.62 -11.47
CA ILE A 114 -0.20 -2.21 -10.66
C ILE A 114 1.10 -1.52 -11.06
N PHE A 115 1.81 -0.98 -10.07
CA PHE A 115 3.11 -0.35 -10.23
C PHE A 115 4.16 -1.25 -9.56
N PRO A 116 4.96 -2.03 -10.32
CA PRO A 116 5.91 -2.98 -9.76
C PRO A 116 6.93 -2.39 -8.78
N GLU A 117 7.28 -1.11 -8.96
CA GLU A 117 8.18 -0.33 -8.12
C GLU A 117 7.61 -0.05 -6.71
N THR A 118 6.30 -0.23 -6.51
CA THR A 118 5.64 -0.03 -5.20
C THR A 118 5.64 -1.29 -4.34
N LYS A 119 6.23 -2.40 -4.81
CA LYS A 119 6.39 -3.62 -4.00
C LYS A 119 7.26 -3.35 -2.78
N PHE A 120 6.90 -3.97 -1.66
CA PHE A 120 7.69 -3.88 -0.43
C PHE A 120 7.60 -5.17 0.39
N ILE A 121 8.47 -5.29 1.40
CA ILE A 121 8.36 -6.31 2.44
C ILE A 121 7.88 -5.61 3.71
N ALA A 122 6.76 -6.07 4.29
CA ALA A 122 6.27 -5.55 5.56
C ALA A 122 7.23 -5.95 6.68
N VAL A 123 7.55 -5.03 7.60
CA VAL A 123 8.47 -5.30 8.73
C VAL A 123 7.98 -4.58 9.98
N THR A 124 8.26 -5.13 11.15
CA THR A 124 8.02 -4.45 12.44
C THR A 124 9.15 -3.50 12.84
N ALA A 125 10.35 -3.70 12.28
CA ALA A 125 11.50 -2.83 12.40
C ALA A 125 12.34 -2.89 11.12
N TYR A 126 12.96 -1.77 10.74
CA TYR A 126 13.81 -1.72 9.55
C TYR A 126 14.99 -2.69 9.66
N GLN A 127 15.20 -3.48 8.61
CA GLN A 127 16.28 -4.47 8.55
C GLN A 127 17.51 -3.92 7.81
N ASN A 128 17.29 -3.16 6.74
CA ASN A 128 18.35 -2.55 5.94
C ASN A 128 18.55 -1.09 6.36
N HIS A 129 19.72 -0.76 6.93
CA HIS A 129 20.05 0.59 7.40
C HIS A 129 19.96 1.65 6.29
N ARG A 130 20.23 1.28 5.02
CA ARG A 130 20.09 2.21 3.88
C ARG A 130 18.64 2.64 3.66
N ILE A 131 17.68 1.76 3.96
CA ILE A 131 16.25 2.11 3.92
C ILE A 131 15.91 3.06 5.07
N THR A 132 16.45 2.83 6.28
CA THR A 132 16.27 3.75 7.42
C THR A 132 16.79 5.14 7.08
N GLN A 133 18.03 5.24 6.57
CA GLN A 133 18.65 6.51 6.16
C GLN A 133 17.82 7.23 5.09
N LEU A 134 17.37 6.51 4.05
CA LEU A 134 16.51 7.07 3.02
C LEU A 134 15.20 7.60 3.61
N LYS A 135 14.57 6.85 4.52
CA LYS A 135 13.32 7.26 5.18
C LYS A 135 13.53 8.47 6.08
N ILE A 136 14.65 8.58 6.79
CA ILE A 136 15.01 9.74 7.61
C ILE A 136 15.22 10.99 6.73
N ALA A 137 15.97 10.84 5.63
CA ALA A 137 16.27 11.93 4.71
C ALA A 137 15.02 12.46 4.00
N SER A 138 14.12 11.58 3.55
CA SER A 138 12.98 11.95 2.70
C SER A 138 11.70 12.28 3.48
N ASN A 139 11.45 11.69 4.66
CA ASN A 139 10.21 11.92 5.40
C ASN A 139 10.33 13.17 6.31
N PRO A 140 9.49 14.21 6.15
CA PRO A 140 9.51 15.39 7.02
C PRO A 140 9.29 15.07 8.50
N PHE A 141 8.51 14.03 8.82
CA PHE A 141 8.23 13.63 10.20
C PHE A 141 9.44 12.96 10.90
N ALA A 142 10.46 12.57 10.15
CA ALA A 142 11.69 11.98 10.67
C ALA A 142 12.87 12.97 10.74
N LYS A 143 12.60 14.28 10.55
CA LYS A 143 13.65 15.32 10.47
C LYS A 143 14.57 15.35 11.69
N GLY A 144 14.08 15.04 12.89
CA GLY A 144 14.86 15.06 14.13
C GLY A 144 16.02 14.05 14.18
N PHE A 145 16.06 13.06 13.28
CA PHE A 145 17.13 12.07 13.20
C PHE A 145 18.18 12.38 12.12
N ARG A 146 18.07 13.52 11.41
CA ARG A 146 18.97 13.83 10.28
C ARG A 146 20.35 14.30 10.71
N ASP A 147 20.44 14.95 11.87
CA ASP A 147 21.67 15.60 12.32
C ASP A 147 22.43 14.76 13.37
N CYS A 148 21.96 13.55 13.68
CA CYS A 148 22.61 12.64 14.63
C CYS A 148 23.88 11.96 14.08
N ASP A 149 24.17 12.09 12.78
CA ASP A 149 25.32 11.45 12.11
C ASP A 149 26.54 12.39 11.93
N VAL A 150 26.50 13.65 12.42
CA VAL A 150 27.54 14.66 12.08
C VAL A 150 28.65 14.81 13.13
N ASP A 151 28.48 14.34 14.37
CA ASP A 151 29.47 14.59 15.44
C ASP A 151 29.79 13.35 16.30
N GLU A 152 30.23 12.26 15.69
CA GLU A 152 31.18 11.36 16.36
C GLU A 152 32.09 10.76 15.27
N TRP A 153 33.34 11.24 15.19
CA TRP A 153 34.63 10.54 15.04
C TRP A 153 35.74 11.54 14.70
#